data_AF-A0AAW5ACM7-F1
#
_entry.id   AF-A0AAW5ACM7-F1
#
_cell.length_a   1.000
_cell.length_b   1.000
_cell.length_c   1.000
_cell.angle_alpha   90.00
_cell.angle_beta   90.00
_cell.angle_gamma   90.00
#
_symmetry.space_group_name_H-M   'P 1'
#
loop_
_entity.id
_entity.type
_entity.pdbx_description
1 polymer ?
#
loop_
_entity_poly.entity_id
_entity_poly.type
_entity_poly.pdbx_seq_one_letter_code
_entity_poly.pdbx_strand_id
1 'polypeptide(L)'
;MTLKDIMNHLKSKGWDCKRDQIGDRYAIKEFEGLQIQLLPILDKRKNYIVFSLAPSLSLKQYSEICALLMEEKNDFEPLISRYGWPKLSLEMDSFPQKEFEELSLANIDSLEIEAMEWARKQDINKAIEYYANLPTDSAGSLPLNHLAALIIQKNKEQLEYYKQSFIEGNRLGFVPYITDKVINRAVQLANSKQ
;
A
#
# COMPACT_ATOMS: atom_id res chain seq x y z
N MET A 1 7.34 -7.23 26.35
CA MET A 1 6.43 -7.42 25.19
C MET A 1 7.20 -7.88 23.95
N THR A 2 6.56 -8.68 23.09
CA THR A 2 7.09 -9.16 21.79
C THR A 2 6.16 -8.79 20.64
N LEU A 3 6.64 -8.87 19.39
CA LEU A 3 5.78 -8.72 18.20
C LEU A 3 4.61 -9.71 18.21
N LYS A 4 4.79 -10.93 18.71
CA LYS A 4 3.69 -11.90 18.82
C LYS A 4 2.59 -11.41 19.76
N ASP A 5 2.96 -10.80 20.89
CA ASP A 5 2.00 -10.26 21.87
C ASP A 5 1.22 -9.09 21.25
N ILE A 6 1.91 -8.21 20.53
CA ILE A 6 1.32 -7.07 19.81
C ILE A 6 0.29 -7.56 18.78
N MET A 7 0.67 -8.55 17.95
CA MET A 7 -0.24 -9.10 16.95
C MET A 7 -1.45 -9.81 17.57
N ASN A 8 -1.26 -10.53 18.69
CA ASN A 8 -2.37 -11.15 19.39
C ASN A 8 -3.34 -10.12 19.98
N HIS A 9 -2.82 -8.99 20.46
CA HIS A 9 -3.62 -7.86 20.93
C HIS A 9 -4.40 -7.20 19.79
N LEU A 10 -3.77 -6.90 18.66
CA LEU A 10 -4.49 -6.39 17.48
C LEU A 10 -5.56 -7.38 17.00
N LYS A 11 -5.25 -8.68 16.97
CA LYS A 11 -6.22 -9.71 16.59
C LYS A 11 -7.44 -9.74 17.51
N SER A 12 -7.27 -9.56 18.83
CA SER A 12 -8.40 -9.51 19.77
C SER A 12 -9.31 -8.29 19.54
N LYS A 13 -8.78 -7.24 18.90
CA LYS A 13 -9.50 -6.02 18.49
C LYS A 13 -10.09 -6.09 17.07
N GLY A 14 -10.13 -7.30 16.49
CA GLY A 14 -10.74 -7.57 15.19
C GLY A 14 -9.88 -7.21 13.99
N TRP A 15 -8.56 -7.09 14.17
CA TRP A 15 -7.65 -7.00 13.03
C TRP A 15 -7.36 -8.38 12.43
N ASP A 16 -7.25 -8.44 11.10
CA ASP A 16 -6.80 -9.62 10.39
C ASP A 16 -5.26 -9.65 10.34
N CYS A 17 -4.68 -10.47 11.20
CA CYS A 17 -3.23 -10.56 11.39
C CYS A 17 -2.60 -11.66 10.53
N LYS A 18 -1.68 -11.27 9.66
CA LYS A 18 -1.05 -12.14 8.67
C LYS A 18 0.47 -12.09 8.73
N ARG A 19 1.11 -12.84 7.84
CA ARG A 19 2.54 -12.76 7.53
C ARG A 19 2.73 -12.62 6.04
N ASP A 20 3.70 -11.83 5.63
CA ASP A 20 4.11 -11.78 4.23
C ASP A 20 5.06 -12.94 3.89
N GLN A 21 5.57 -12.93 2.65
CA GLN A 21 6.43 -13.97 2.13
C GLN A 21 7.82 -14.01 2.79
N ILE A 22 8.29 -12.88 3.33
CA ILE A 22 9.58 -12.76 4.02
C ILE A 22 9.46 -12.95 5.54
N GLY A 23 8.23 -13.10 6.05
CA GLY A 23 7.91 -13.46 7.42
C GLY A 23 7.52 -12.27 8.30
N ASP A 24 7.44 -11.06 7.75
CA ASP A 24 7.02 -9.87 8.47
C ASP A 24 5.55 -9.97 8.83
N ARG A 25 5.22 -9.53 10.04
CA ARG A 25 3.88 -9.60 10.59
C ARG A 25 3.18 -8.28 10.39
N TYR A 26 1.99 -8.32 9.81
CA TYR A 26 1.17 -7.14 9.60
C TYR A 26 -0.29 -7.44 9.95
N ALA A 27 -1.06 -6.39 10.21
CA ALA A 27 -2.47 -6.46 10.55
C ALA A 27 -3.27 -5.61 9.56
N ILE A 28 -4.36 -6.14 8.99
CA ILE A 28 -5.25 -5.40 8.10
C ILE A 28 -6.62 -5.25 8.75
N LYS A 29 -7.28 -4.12 8.50
CA LYS A 29 -8.67 -3.90 8.86
C LYS A 29 -9.39 -3.08 7.80
N GLU A 30 -10.64 -3.43 7.54
CA GLU A 30 -11.55 -2.60 6.74
C GLU A 30 -11.95 -1.36 7.54
N PHE A 31 -11.94 -0.22 6.87
CA PHE A 31 -12.10 1.09 7.48
C PHE A 31 -12.74 2.06 6.49
N GLU A 32 -14.00 2.47 6.71
CA GLU A 32 -14.68 3.51 5.91
C GLU A 32 -14.63 3.28 4.38
N GLY A 33 -14.69 2.03 3.93
CA GLY A 33 -14.59 1.65 2.51
C GLY A 33 -13.15 1.53 1.98
N LEU A 34 -12.17 1.71 2.86
CA LEU A 34 -10.74 1.55 2.63
C LEU A 34 -10.21 0.36 3.42
N GLN A 35 -8.95 0.00 3.18
CA GLN A 35 -8.19 -0.93 3.99
C GLN A 35 -7.03 -0.19 4.63
N ILE A 36 -6.86 -0.35 5.94
CA ILE A 36 -5.67 0.09 6.66
C ILE A 36 -4.83 -1.13 7.03
N GLN A 37 -3.53 -1.04 6.77
CA GLN A 37 -2.52 -1.97 7.24
C GLN A 37 -1.70 -1.33 8.35
N LEU A 38 -1.44 -2.08 9.41
CA LEU A 38 -0.42 -1.77 10.41
C LEU A 38 0.74 -2.75 10.26
N LEU A 39 1.95 -2.21 10.20
CA LEU A 39 3.21 -2.96 10.19
C LEU A 39 3.98 -2.64 11.48
N PRO A 40 3.83 -3.45 12.54
CA PRO A 40 4.51 -3.18 13.80
C PRO A 40 6.02 -3.33 13.66
N ILE A 41 6.74 -2.24 13.93
CA ILE A 41 8.21 -2.21 13.95
C ILE A 41 8.62 -2.04 15.41
N LEU A 42 9.30 -3.06 15.94
CA LEU A 42 9.73 -3.13 17.33
C LEU A 42 11.25 -3.28 17.40
N ASP A 43 11.93 -2.25 17.91
CA ASP A 43 13.37 -2.21 18.04
C ASP A 43 13.77 -1.99 19.51
N LYS A 44 14.47 -2.98 20.07
CA LYS A 44 14.83 -3.00 21.49
C LYS A 44 16.25 -2.46 21.65
N ARG A 45 16.37 -1.33 22.34
CA ARG A 45 17.64 -0.71 22.73
C ARG A 45 17.97 -1.06 24.17
N LYS A 46 19.18 -0.70 24.62
CA LYS A 46 19.69 -1.08 25.94
C LYS A 46 18.79 -0.60 27.10
N ASN A 47 18.24 0.61 26.97
CA ASN A 47 17.48 1.27 28.04
C ASN A 47 16.05 1.66 27.63
N TYR A 48 15.66 1.43 26.37
CA TYR A 48 14.36 1.85 25.85
C TYR A 48 13.99 1.02 24.62
N ILE A 49 12.74 1.16 24.20
CA ILE A 49 12.13 0.48 23.06
C ILE A 49 11.69 1.56 22.08
N VAL A 50 12.07 1.42 20.82
CA VAL A 50 11.52 2.21 19.72
C VAL A 50 10.41 1.40 19.09
N PHE A 51 9.20 1.97 19.01
CA PHE A 51 8.04 1.27 18.49
C PHE A 51 7.20 2.15 17.55
N SER A 52 6.72 1.55 16.47
CA SER A 52 5.80 2.16 15.49
C SER A 52 4.84 1.11 14.95
N LEU A 53 3.63 1.54 14.56
CA LEU A 53 2.69 0.71 13.81
C LEU A 53 2.74 0.96 12.29
N ALA A 54 3.55 1.94 11.84
CA ALA A 54 3.79 2.30 10.44
C ALA A 54 2.58 2.11 9.51
N PRO A 55 1.50 2.89 9.70
CA PRO A 55 0.24 2.64 9.01
C PRO A 55 0.35 2.95 7.52
N SER A 56 -0.33 2.12 6.73
CA SER A 56 -0.54 2.31 5.30
C SER A 56 -2.01 2.13 4.96
N LEU A 57 -2.46 2.80 3.90
CA LEU A 57 -3.87 2.91 3.52
C LEU A 57 -4.01 2.57 2.04
N SER A 58 -5.09 1.88 1.68
CA SER A 58 -5.39 1.51 0.31
C SER A 58 -6.89 1.33 0.06
N LEU A 59 -7.27 1.23 -1.20
CA LEU A 59 -8.56 0.69 -1.60
C LEU A 59 -8.43 -0.82 -1.80
N LYS A 60 -9.44 -1.58 -1.38
CA LYS A 60 -9.49 -3.01 -1.66
C LYS A 60 -9.36 -3.31 -3.16
N GLN A 61 -10.13 -2.58 -3.98
CA GLN A 61 -10.06 -2.63 -5.45
C GLN A 61 -8.65 -2.35 -5.98
N TYR A 62 -7.89 -1.43 -5.37
CA TYR A 62 -6.54 -1.10 -5.81
C TYR A 62 -5.59 -2.28 -5.60
N SER A 63 -5.60 -2.87 -4.41
CA SER A 63 -4.83 -4.09 -4.10
C SER A 63 -5.18 -5.24 -5.06
N GLU A 64 -6.47 -5.44 -5.33
CA GLU A 64 -6.95 -6.47 -6.26
C GLU A 64 -6.47 -6.23 -7.70
N ILE A 65 -6.51 -4.98 -8.18
CA ILE A 65 -6.01 -4.63 -9.52
C ILE A 65 -4.51 -4.91 -9.62
N CYS A 66 -3.70 -4.48 -8.64
CA CYS A 66 -2.27 -4.73 -8.63
C CYS A 66 -1.94 -6.23 -8.64
N ALA A 67 -2.64 -7.01 -7.80
CA ALA A 67 -2.53 -8.47 -7.77
C ALA A 67 -2.89 -9.11 -9.12
N LEU A 68 -3.98 -8.68 -9.77
CA LEU A 68 -4.40 -9.19 -11.08
C LEU A 68 -3.43 -8.82 -12.21
N LEU A 69 -2.87 -7.60 -12.18
CA LEU A 69 -1.87 -7.17 -13.16
C LEU A 69 -0.62 -8.03 -13.11
N MET A 70 -0.16 -8.38 -11.90
CA MET A 70 1.05 -9.15 -11.68
C MET A 70 0.83 -10.67 -11.61
N GLU A 71 -0.43 -11.13 -11.60
CA GLU A 71 -0.82 -12.54 -11.34
C GLU A 71 -0.29 -13.05 -9.99
N GLU A 72 -0.25 -12.15 -9.01
CA GLU A 72 0.22 -12.44 -7.66
C GLU A 72 -0.94 -12.55 -6.68
N LYS A 73 -0.71 -13.24 -5.57
CA LYS A 73 -1.62 -13.21 -4.42
C LYS A 73 -1.10 -12.18 -3.45
N ASN A 74 -1.59 -10.95 -3.57
CA ASN A 74 -1.35 -9.91 -2.59
C ASN A 74 -2.66 -9.51 -1.93
N ASP A 75 -2.68 -9.49 -0.60
CA ASP A 75 -3.84 -9.09 0.19
C ASP A 75 -3.92 -7.57 0.36
N PHE A 76 -2.80 -6.86 0.16
CA PHE A 76 -2.73 -5.42 0.36
C PHE A 76 -1.58 -4.79 -0.43
N GLU A 77 -1.92 -3.86 -1.34
CA GLU A 77 -0.95 -2.98 -1.99
C GLU A 77 -1.11 -1.57 -1.40
N PRO A 78 -0.07 -0.98 -0.77
CA PRO A 78 -0.18 0.34 -0.16
C PRO A 78 -0.36 1.42 -1.24
N LEU A 79 -1.44 2.22 -1.12
CA LEU A 79 -1.65 3.40 -1.95
C LEU A 79 -1.01 4.65 -1.31
N ILE A 80 -1.16 4.77 0.01
CA ILE A 80 -0.59 5.83 0.85
C ILE A 80 0.07 5.18 2.05
N SER A 81 1.33 5.51 2.31
CA SER A 81 2.03 5.08 3.53
C SER A 81 2.42 6.29 4.36
N ARG A 82 2.22 6.21 5.69
CA ARG A 82 2.74 7.22 6.61
C ARG A 82 4.27 7.20 6.64
N TYR A 83 4.85 6.02 6.38
CA TYR A 83 6.28 5.81 6.27
C TYR A 83 6.60 4.74 5.24
N GLY A 84 7.79 4.84 4.64
CA GLY A 84 8.19 3.96 3.55
C GLY A 84 7.62 4.42 2.22
N TRP A 85 7.82 3.59 1.19
CA TRP A 85 7.21 3.79 -0.11
C TRP A 85 5.89 3.01 -0.21
N PRO A 86 4.84 3.59 -0.77
CA PRO A 86 4.78 4.96 -1.28
C PRO A 86 4.46 6.03 -0.24
N LYS A 87 5.18 7.15 -0.29
CA LYS A 87 5.08 8.25 0.70
C LYS A 87 4.21 9.41 0.21
N LEU A 88 2.90 9.20 0.13
CA LEU A 88 1.91 10.21 -0.30
C LEU A 88 1.05 10.77 0.84
N SER A 89 1.46 10.58 2.09
CA SER A 89 0.75 11.07 3.27
C SER A 89 0.64 12.60 3.25
N LEU A 90 -0.55 13.14 3.54
CA LEU A 90 -0.75 14.58 3.75
C LEU A 90 0.00 15.10 4.97
N GLU A 91 0.17 14.26 5.98
CA GLU A 91 1.00 14.52 7.15
C GLU A 91 2.38 13.88 6.89
N MET A 92 3.31 14.65 6.33
CA MET A 92 4.70 14.22 6.08
C MET A 92 5.60 14.41 7.32
N ASP A 93 5.07 14.14 8.50
CA ASP A 93 5.92 14.13 9.69
C ASP A 93 6.85 12.91 9.64
N SER A 94 7.98 13.01 10.34
CA SER A 94 8.97 11.95 10.47
C SER A 94 8.35 10.57 10.74
N PHE A 95 9.12 9.49 10.52
CA PHE A 95 8.70 8.12 10.87
C PHE A 95 7.97 8.11 12.23
N PRO A 96 6.72 7.60 12.33
CA PRO A 96 5.89 7.73 13.52
C PRO A 96 6.31 6.73 14.61
N GLN A 97 7.59 6.77 14.98
CA GLN A 97 8.14 5.99 16.07
C GLN A 97 8.05 6.77 17.37
N LYS A 98 7.79 6.04 18.45
CA LYS A 98 7.86 6.56 19.81
C LYS A 98 8.81 5.72 20.64
N GLU A 99 9.47 6.38 21.59
CA GLU A 99 10.35 5.74 22.54
C GLU A 99 9.58 5.43 23.83
N PHE A 100 9.81 4.24 24.38
CA PHE A 100 9.19 3.76 25.60
C PHE A 100 10.25 3.12 26.49
N GLU A 101 10.26 3.40 27.79
CA GLU A 101 11.07 2.62 28.75
C GLU A 101 10.58 1.16 28.75
N GLU A 102 9.25 0.98 28.81
CA GLU A 102 8.57 -0.29 28.65
C GLU A 102 7.34 -0.15 27.76
N LEU A 103 7.10 -1.13 26.89
CA LEU A 103 5.93 -1.13 26.01
C LEU A 103 4.76 -1.88 26.65
N SER A 104 3.62 -1.21 26.78
CA SER A 104 2.37 -1.74 27.32
C SER A 104 1.26 -1.84 26.26
N LEU A 105 0.18 -2.57 26.57
CA LEU A 105 -0.99 -2.67 25.68
C LEU A 105 -1.67 -1.31 25.48
N ALA A 106 -1.71 -0.47 26.51
CA ALA A 106 -2.26 0.88 26.41
C ALA A 106 -1.46 1.75 25.43
N ASN A 107 -0.13 1.55 25.30
CA ASN A 107 0.66 2.24 24.29
C ASN A 107 0.27 1.79 22.87
N ILE A 108 0.01 0.49 22.67
CA ILE A 108 -0.47 -0.03 21.38
C ILE A 108 -1.85 0.54 21.05
N ASP A 109 -2.76 0.58 22.03
CA ASP A 109 -4.10 1.13 21.85
C ASP A 109 -4.06 2.60 21.44
N SER A 110 -3.22 3.40 22.09
CA SER A 110 -3.00 4.81 21.74
C SER A 110 -2.48 4.95 20.30
N LEU A 111 -1.47 4.15 19.92
CA LEU A 111 -0.88 4.22 18.58
C LEU A 111 -1.84 3.71 17.50
N GLU A 112 -2.70 2.74 17.82
CA GLU A 112 -3.76 2.29 16.91
C GLU A 112 -4.76 3.42 16.67
N ILE A 113 -5.21 4.10 17.72
CA ILE A 113 -6.12 5.26 17.60
C ILE A 113 -5.48 6.34 16.72
N GLU A 114 -4.21 6.67 16.96
CA GLU A 114 -3.46 7.63 16.14
C GLU A 114 -3.33 7.19 14.68
N ALA A 115 -3.13 5.90 14.41
CA ALA A 115 -3.09 5.36 13.06
C ALA A 115 -4.44 5.49 12.35
N MET A 116 -5.54 5.23 13.05
CA MET A 116 -6.90 5.38 12.51
C MET A 116 -7.25 6.86 12.27
N GLU A 117 -6.86 7.76 13.17
CA GLU A 117 -7.02 9.20 13.00
C GLU A 117 -6.18 9.73 11.83
N TRP A 118 -4.94 9.25 11.67
CA TRP A 118 -4.11 9.56 10.52
C TRP A 118 -4.79 9.11 9.22
N ALA A 119 -5.33 7.90 9.16
CA ALA A 119 -6.01 7.37 7.97
C ALA A 119 -7.22 8.22 7.55
N ARG A 120 -8.02 8.72 8.51
CA ARG A 120 -9.17 9.61 8.24
C ARG A 120 -8.82 10.91 7.55
N LYS A 121 -7.60 11.40 7.76
CA LYS A 121 -7.17 12.68 7.20
C LYS A 121 -6.67 12.55 5.76
N GLN A 122 -6.44 11.32 5.27
CA GLN A 122 -5.84 11.12 3.95
C GLN A 122 -6.84 11.33 2.82
N ASP A 123 -6.33 11.82 1.68
CA ASP A 123 -7.12 12.01 0.45
C ASP A 123 -6.76 10.93 -0.58
N ILE A 124 -7.58 9.89 -0.62
CA ILE A 124 -7.40 8.74 -1.52
C ILE A 124 -7.49 9.16 -2.99
N ASN A 125 -8.37 10.10 -3.33
CA ASN A 125 -8.57 10.53 -4.71
C ASN A 125 -7.32 11.26 -5.23
N LYS A 126 -6.73 12.12 -4.41
CA LYS A 126 -5.45 12.76 -4.74
C LYS A 126 -4.32 11.76 -4.93
N ALA A 127 -4.27 10.70 -4.11
CA ALA A 127 -3.26 9.67 -4.28
C ALA A 127 -3.43 8.91 -5.62
N ILE A 128 -4.66 8.55 -5.99
CA ILE A 128 -4.96 7.94 -7.30
C ILE A 128 -4.57 8.88 -8.44
N GLU A 129 -4.95 10.16 -8.36
CA GLU A 129 -4.59 11.18 -9.35
C GLU A 129 -3.07 11.33 -9.49
N TYR A 130 -2.34 11.33 -8.38
CA TYR A 130 -0.88 11.37 -8.40
C TYR A 130 -0.30 10.22 -9.21
N TYR A 131 -0.70 8.97 -8.94
CA TYR A 131 -0.16 7.83 -9.67
C TYR A 131 -0.57 7.80 -11.14
N ALA A 132 -1.81 8.21 -11.45
CA ALA A 132 -2.29 8.27 -12.82
C ALA A 132 -1.47 9.25 -13.69
N ASN A 133 -0.84 10.26 -13.09
CA ASN A 133 -0.02 11.25 -13.76
C ASN A 133 1.50 10.95 -13.72
N LEU A 134 1.92 9.82 -13.14
CA LEU A 134 3.33 9.45 -13.15
C LEU A 134 3.84 9.12 -14.56
N PRO A 135 5.11 9.43 -14.87
CA PRO A 135 5.72 9.00 -16.11
C PRO A 135 5.98 7.49 -16.08
N THR A 136 5.94 6.88 -17.27
CA THR A 136 6.06 5.43 -17.46
C THR A 136 7.45 4.87 -17.13
N ASP A 137 8.47 5.72 -17.12
CA ASP A 137 9.85 5.41 -16.74
C ASP A 137 10.16 5.59 -15.24
N SER A 138 9.12 5.80 -14.42
CA SER A 138 9.25 5.87 -12.96
C SER A 138 9.91 4.59 -12.39
N ALA A 139 10.72 4.75 -11.35
CA ALA A 139 11.46 3.65 -10.74
C ALA A 139 10.61 2.74 -9.84
N GLY A 140 11.08 1.51 -9.60
CA GLY A 140 10.50 0.60 -8.61
C GLY A 140 9.10 0.10 -8.99
N SER A 141 8.17 0.09 -8.04
CA SER A 141 6.75 -0.31 -8.23
C SER A 141 5.86 0.79 -8.81
N LEU A 142 6.40 1.99 -9.04
CA LEU A 142 5.61 3.13 -9.50
C LEU A 142 4.90 2.92 -10.84
N PRO A 143 5.50 2.25 -11.85
CA PRO A 143 4.78 1.96 -13.08
C PRO A 143 3.58 1.01 -12.89
N LEU A 144 3.65 0.07 -11.94
CA LEU A 144 2.49 -0.76 -11.58
C LEU A 144 1.38 0.10 -10.96
N ASN A 145 1.75 0.97 -10.02
CA ASN A 145 0.82 1.89 -9.36
C ASN A 145 0.15 2.85 -10.36
N HIS A 146 0.91 3.32 -11.36
CA HIS A 146 0.40 4.10 -12.47
C HIS A 146 -0.67 3.35 -13.28
N LEU A 147 -0.38 2.12 -13.71
CA LEU A 147 -1.36 1.30 -14.43
C LEU A 147 -2.62 1.04 -13.60
N ALA A 148 -2.47 0.70 -12.31
CA ALA A 148 -3.60 0.49 -11.42
C ALA A 148 -4.47 1.74 -11.27
N ALA A 149 -3.84 2.92 -11.13
CA ALA A 149 -4.56 4.18 -11.06
C ALA A 149 -5.31 4.52 -12.35
N LEU A 150 -4.72 4.28 -13.53
CA LEU A 150 -5.39 4.45 -14.82
C LEU A 150 -6.61 3.52 -14.96
N ILE A 151 -6.53 2.28 -14.46
CA ILE A 151 -7.66 1.34 -14.46
C ILE A 151 -8.79 1.86 -13.57
N ILE A 152 -8.48 2.32 -12.34
CA ILE A 152 -9.47 2.90 -11.43
C ILE A 152 -10.14 4.14 -12.05
N GLN A 153 -9.36 5.01 -12.68
CA GLN A 153 -9.87 6.19 -13.39
C GLN A 153 -10.55 5.86 -14.72
N LYS A 154 -10.53 4.59 -15.16
CA LYS A 154 -11.07 4.13 -16.44
C LYS A 154 -10.46 4.88 -17.64
N ASN A 155 -9.19 5.25 -17.56
CA ASN A 155 -8.46 5.91 -18.64
C ASN A 155 -8.03 4.88 -19.70
N LYS A 156 -9.02 4.42 -20.47
CA LYS A 156 -8.85 3.41 -21.52
C LYS A 156 -7.98 3.89 -22.66
N GLU A 157 -8.10 5.16 -23.02
CA GLU A 157 -7.34 5.77 -24.12
C GLU A 157 -5.83 5.64 -23.86
N GLN A 158 -5.38 6.01 -22.66
CA GLN A 158 -3.97 5.92 -22.29
C GLN A 158 -3.48 4.46 -22.28
N LEU A 159 -4.28 3.53 -21.75
CA LEU A 159 -3.93 2.11 -21.69
C LEU A 159 -3.83 1.46 -23.09
N GLU A 160 -4.74 1.81 -24.01
CA GLU A 160 -4.67 1.34 -25.41
C GLU A 160 -3.49 1.96 -26.16
N TYR A 161 -3.16 3.23 -25.89
CA TYR A 161 -1.94 3.86 -26.41
C TYR A 161 -0.68 3.11 -25.97
N TYR A 162 -0.59 2.73 -24.70
CA TYR A 162 0.54 1.92 -24.20
C TYR A 162 0.62 0.56 -24.89
N LYS A 163 -0.52 -0.12 -25.05
CA LYS A 163 -0.57 -1.41 -25.75
C LYS A 163 -0.10 -1.29 -27.20
N GLN A 164 -0.56 -0.27 -27.92
CA GLN A 164 -0.13 -0.04 -29.30
C GLN A 164 1.37 0.24 -29.40
N SER A 165 1.91 1.06 -28.48
CA SER A 165 3.35 1.34 -28.43
C SER A 165 4.18 0.07 -28.20
N PHE A 166 3.72 -0.82 -27.32
CA PHE A 166 4.39 -2.11 -27.07
C PHE A 166 4.38 -3.02 -28.31
N ILE A 167 3.28 -3.07 -29.06
CA ILE A 167 3.17 -3.81 -30.33
C ILE A 167 4.19 -3.30 -31.37
N GLU A 168 4.43 -1.98 -31.39
CA GLU A 168 5.41 -1.33 -32.26
C GLU A 168 6.87 -1.50 -31.78
N GLY A 169 7.07 -2.19 -30.65
CA GLY A 169 8.38 -2.40 -30.04
C GLY A 169 8.86 -1.21 -29.19
N ASN A 170 8.03 -0.19 -28.98
CA ASN A 170 8.32 0.94 -28.13
C ASN A 170 7.73 0.74 -26.72
N ARG A 171 8.59 0.41 -25.76
CA ARG A 171 8.18 0.18 -24.37
C ARG A 171 7.96 1.45 -23.55
N LEU A 172 8.08 2.65 -24.14
CA LEU A 172 7.85 3.93 -23.45
C LEU A 172 8.65 4.10 -22.14
N GLY A 173 9.82 3.48 -22.03
CA GLY A 173 10.63 3.53 -20.81
C GLY A 173 10.11 2.69 -19.64
N PHE A 174 9.01 1.93 -19.81
CA PHE A 174 8.52 1.04 -18.77
C PHE A 174 9.59 0.05 -18.31
N VAL A 175 9.71 -0.09 -16.99
CA VAL A 175 10.57 -1.06 -16.31
C VAL A 175 10.34 -2.50 -16.83
N PRO A 176 11.36 -3.38 -16.80
CA PRO A 176 11.32 -4.67 -17.49
C PRO A 176 10.16 -5.60 -17.09
N TYR A 177 9.70 -5.54 -15.83
CA TYR A 177 8.63 -6.41 -15.35
C TYR A 177 7.24 -6.01 -15.88
N ILE A 178 7.06 -4.79 -16.39
CA ILE A 178 5.83 -4.39 -17.09
C ILE A 178 5.94 -4.92 -18.52
N THR A 179 5.45 -6.13 -18.76
CA THR A 179 5.52 -6.81 -20.06
C THR A 179 4.28 -6.53 -20.91
N ASP A 180 4.30 -6.94 -22.19
CA ASP A 180 3.11 -6.92 -23.06
C ASP A 180 1.91 -7.62 -22.41
N LYS A 181 2.17 -8.69 -21.64
CA LYS A 181 1.12 -9.41 -20.90
C LYS A 181 0.48 -8.52 -19.83
N VAL A 182 1.29 -7.77 -19.08
CA VAL A 182 0.79 -6.84 -18.04
C VAL A 182 -0.03 -5.72 -18.67
N ILE A 183 0.46 -5.12 -19.77
CA ILE A 183 -0.29 -4.07 -20.49
C ILE A 183 -1.60 -4.61 -21.06
N ASN A 184 -1.60 -5.80 -21.66
CA ASN A 184 -2.81 -6.44 -22.16
C ASN A 184 -3.83 -6.70 -21.04
N ARG A 185 -3.39 -7.16 -19.86
CA ARG A 185 -4.26 -7.30 -18.68
C ARG A 185 -4.81 -5.96 -18.23
N ALA A 186 -3.99 -4.90 -18.20
CA ALA A 186 -4.45 -3.57 -17.81
C ALA A 186 -5.60 -3.08 -18.70
N VAL A 187 -5.46 -3.24 -20.01
CA VAL A 187 -6.52 -2.93 -20.99
C VAL A 187 -7.78 -3.78 -20.76
N GLN A 188 -7.63 -5.09 -20.52
CA GLN A 188 -8.76 -5.98 -20.24
C GLN A 188 -9.50 -5.58 -18.96
N LEU A 189 -8.76 -5.28 -17.88
CA LEU A 189 -9.32 -4.87 -16.59
C LEU A 189 -10.08 -3.54 -16.72
N ALA A 190 -9.52 -2.55 -17.42
CA ALA A 190 -10.21 -1.28 -17.67
C ALA A 190 -11.50 -1.44 -18.50
N ASN A 191 -11.58 -2.48 -19.33
CA ASN A 191 -12.75 -2.78 -20.17
C ASN A 191 -13.79 -3.70 -19.51
N SER A 192 -13.42 -4.39 -18.43
CA SER A 192 -14.36 -5.20 -17.66
C SER A 192 -15.39 -4.33 -16.94
N LYS A 193 -16.63 -4.82 -16.82
CA LYS A 193 -17.61 -4.21 -15.92
C LYS A 193 -17.18 -4.54 -14.49
N GLN A 194 -16.52 -3.59 -13.84
CA GLN A 194 -16.29 -3.61 -12.38
C GLN A 194 -17.58 -3.22 -11.66
#